data_AF-A0A7M2WU70-F1
#
_entry.id   AF-A0A7M2WU70-F1
#
_cell.length_a   1.000
_cell.length_b   1.000
_cell.length_c   1.000
_cell.angle_alpha   90.00
_cell.angle_beta   90.00
_cell.angle_gamma   90.00
#
_symmetry.space_group_name_H-M   'P 1'
#
loop_
_entity.id
_entity.type
_entity.pdbx_description
1 polymer ?
#
loop_
_entity_poly.entity_id
_entity_poly.type
_entity_poly.pdbx_seq_one_letter_code
_entity_poly.pdbx_strand_id
1 'polypeptide(L)'
;MITFPCNNCREELSVPSDLAGGEIQCPTCGWLASVPLLSDLPNLRPDGTHAVQPVVEREEADRLAGLVRSFGRRRVDDAGEEIDNRTLPEAIDLAPIAPPPSRPAPRYDPETGERLDPLEIRREAPIPAVPLGPLGRSGPPTVGYATPGKTSFAPRTSVWMELFTPGNAFVMVVIWFAHLCATIVDFFVRYFLAVLQKAGGIDIPAWPFNLLFWLVLAHYANTIFDTGEEQRDDLPRPLRNGSFSEDVFAPLLRAIVAYTLAYLPMTLLLRLADSDESRRILLSGGLMFGGLVFPALLLCACGSNTLANLRPDRVLRVIRVCGWAYWRLALITVPLVPLYLWTALGVNYIDPLIGGSKIGNFTAGLLARGLIAMPLLCICVYLAHGVCWRLGRLQRVHHTEFNWAWELHEEERQAERRRRQREREEAARTRNANAV
;
A
#
# COMPACT_ATOMS: atom_id res chain seq x y z
N MET A 1 47.25 -22.26 17.85
CA MET A 1 47.39 -20.79 17.79
C MET A 1 46.97 -20.34 16.41
N ILE A 2 46.17 -19.28 16.32
CA ILE A 2 45.76 -18.62 15.07
C ILE A 2 46.57 -17.33 14.95
N THR A 3 47.34 -17.20 13.88
CA THR A 3 48.10 -15.98 13.56
C THR A 3 47.45 -15.24 12.39
N PHE A 4 47.18 -13.95 12.56
CA PHE A 4 46.58 -13.11 11.53
C PHE A 4 46.93 -11.62 11.74
N PRO A 5 47.05 -10.83 10.66
CA PRO A 5 47.39 -9.41 10.78
C PRO A 5 46.15 -8.57 11.16
N CYS A 6 46.36 -7.52 11.96
CA CYS A 6 45.33 -6.54 12.26
C CYS A 6 44.92 -5.76 10.98
N ASN A 7 43.62 -5.67 10.70
CA ASN A 7 43.10 -4.95 9.53
C ASN A 7 43.43 -3.44 9.52
N ASN A 8 43.69 -2.85 10.68
CA ASN A 8 43.98 -1.42 10.80
C ASN A 8 45.50 -1.14 10.76
N CYS A 9 46.28 -1.71 11.69
CA CYS A 9 47.72 -1.39 11.82
C CYS A 9 48.67 -2.45 11.26
N ARG A 10 48.15 -3.56 10.73
CA ARG A 10 48.93 -4.69 10.18
C ARG A 10 49.81 -5.48 11.17
N GLU A 11 49.74 -5.18 12.47
CA GLU A 11 50.44 -5.97 13.50
C GLU A 11 49.95 -7.43 13.50
N GLU A 12 50.87 -8.39 13.59
CA GLU A 12 50.53 -9.81 13.64
C GLU A 12 50.00 -10.19 15.03
N LEU A 13 48.76 -10.67 15.07
CA LEU A 13 48.08 -11.09 16.29
C LEU A 13 48.12 -12.61 16.38
N SER A 14 48.46 -13.14 17.55
CA SER A 14 48.50 -14.58 17.83
C SER A 14 47.55 -14.92 18.98
N VAL A 15 46.53 -15.73 18.70
CA VAL A 15 45.51 -16.10 19.69
C VAL A 15 45.27 -17.60 19.79
N PRO A 16 44.76 -18.09 20.94
CA PRO A 16 44.25 -19.44 21.09
C PRO A 16 43.12 -19.79 20.08
N SER A 17 43.04 -21.06 19.68
CA SER A 17 42.11 -21.52 18.61
C SER A 17 40.64 -21.58 19.03
N ASP A 18 40.36 -21.60 20.33
CA ASP A 18 39.04 -21.50 20.93
C ASP A 18 38.40 -20.11 20.74
N LEU A 19 39.20 -19.10 20.38
CA LEU A 19 38.71 -17.76 20.01
C LEU A 19 38.40 -17.61 18.51
N ALA A 20 38.47 -18.69 17.71
CA ALA A 20 38.12 -18.65 16.28
C ALA A 20 36.69 -18.13 16.06
N GLY A 21 36.52 -17.13 15.19
CA GLY A 21 35.24 -16.46 14.96
C GLY A 21 34.83 -15.44 16.04
N GLY A 22 35.65 -15.24 17.07
CA GLY A 22 35.45 -14.22 18.10
C GLY A 22 36.05 -12.86 17.72
N GLU A 23 36.07 -11.93 18.68
CA GLU A 23 36.64 -10.60 18.54
C GLU A 23 37.67 -10.34 19.64
N ILE A 24 38.81 -9.73 19.27
CA ILE A 24 39.87 -9.33 20.20
C ILE A 24 40.27 -7.88 19.97
N GLN A 25 40.70 -7.17 21.00
CA GLN A 25 41.23 -5.82 20.83
C GLN A 25 42.72 -5.87 20.49
N CYS A 26 43.13 -5.22 19.39
CA CYS A 26 44.52 -5.13 19.00
C CYS A 26 45.32 -4.30 20.05
N PRO A 27 46.40 -4.84 20.63
CA PRO A 27 47.15 -4.15 21.69
C PRO A 27 47.88 -2.90 21.17
N THR A 28 48.19 -2.84 19.88
CA THR A 28 48.96 -1.73 19.28
C THR A 28 48.08 -0.53 18.91
N CYS A 29 46.91 -0.76 18.31
CA CYS A 29 46.06 0.32 17.80
C CYS A 29 44.69 0.45 18.48
N GLY A 30 44.34 -0.45 19.40
CA GLY A 30 43.06 -0.44 20.12
C GLY A 30 41.83 -0.81 19.27
N TRP A 31 42.02 -1.12 17.99
CA TRP A 31 40.93 -1.54 17.09
C TRP A 31 40.45 -2.95 17.43
N LEU A 32 39.15 -3.19 17.31
CA LEU A 32 38.56 -4.52 17.49
C LEU A 32 38.80 -5.37 16.23
N ALA A 33 39.64 -6.40 16.34
CA ALA A 33 39.99 -7.30 15.26
C ALA A 33 39.19 -8.61 15.38
N SER A 34 38.51 -9.01 14.30
CA SER A 34 37.81 -10.30 14.22
C SER A 34 38.81 -11.43 14.00
N VAL A 35 38.75 -12.48 14.81
CA VAL A 35 39.60 -13.67 14.69
C VAL A 35 39.03 -14.57 13.57
N PRO A 36 39.80 -14.94 12.53
CA PRO A 36 39.32 -15.81 11.46
C PRO A 36 38.80 -17.16 11.97
N LEU A 37 37.80 -17.73 11.28
CA LEU A 37 37.40 -19.12 11.51
C LEU A 37 38.53 -20.06 11.05
N LEU A 38 38.60 -21.24 11.67
CA LEU A 38 39.57 -22.27 11.28
C LEU A 38 39.41 -22.70 9.80
N SER A 39 38.19 -22.66 9.27
CA SER A 39 37.87 -22.92 7.86
C SER A 39 38.45 -21.89 6.90
N ASP A 40 38.71 -20.67 7.39
CA ASP A 40 39.03 -19.53 6.54
C ASP A 40 40.52 -19.21 6.51
N LEU A 41 41.30 -19.79 7.43
CA LEU A 41 42.77 -19.68 7.49
C LEU A 41 43.46 -20.01 6.15
N PRO A 42 43.04 -21.04 5.38
CA PRO A 42 43.64 -21.31 4.08
C PRO A 42 43.44 -20.19 3.05
N ASN A 43 42.42 -19.35 3.23
CA ASN A 43 42.04 -18.29 2.30
C ASN A 43 42.46 -16.89 2.80
N LEU A 44 43.12 -16.79 3.96
CA LEU A 44 43.53 -15.52 4.53
C LEU A 44 44.79 -15.02 3.82
N ARG A 45 44.72 -13.81 3.23
CA ARG A 45 45.87 -13.17 2.61
C ARG A 45 46.80 -12.55 3.68
N PRO A 46 48.07 -12.28 3.35
CA PRO A 46 49.01 -11.63 4.27
C PRO A 46 48.59 -10.24 4.74
N ASP A 47 47.61 -9.62 4.06
CA ASP A 47 47.01 -8.34 4.42
C ASP A 47 45.69 -8.50 5.19
N GLY A 48 45.38 -9.68 5.72
CA GLY A 48 44.18 -9.92 6.54
C GLY A 48 42.87 -9.91 5.76
N THR A 49 42.91 -9.75 4.42
CA THR A 49 41.72 -9.87 3.60
C THR A 49 41.45 -11.34 3.27
N HIS A 50 40.17 -11.73 3.26
CA HIS A 50 39.78 -13.06 2.79
C HIS A 50 39.78 -13.08 1.27
N ALA A 51 40.52 -14.02 0.68
CA ALA A 51 40.32 -14.35 -0.72
C ALA A 51 38.92 -14.95 -0.86
N VAL A 52 38.03 -14.25 -1.58
CA VAL A 52 36.79 -14.85 -2.06
C VAL A 52 37.21 -16.05 -2.91
N GLN A 53 36.92 -17.25 -2.43
CA GLN A 53 37.17 -18.44 -3.23
C GLN A 53 36.44 -18.23 -4.56
N PRO A 54 37.10 -18.45 -5.72
CA PRO A 54 36.36 -18.55 -6.96
C PRO A 54 35.32 -19.64 -6.74
N VAL A 55 34.04 -19.30 -6.94
CA VAL A 55 32.97 -20.29 -6.88
C VAL A 55 33.39 -21.42 -7.80
N VAL A 56 33.47 -22.64 -7.27
CA VAL A 56 33.83 -23.81 -8.06
C VAL A 56 32.70 -23.99 -9.07
N GLU A 57 32.88 -23.48 -10.29
CA GLU A 57 31.83 -23.37 -11.32
C GLU A 57 31.10 -24.70 -11.59
N ARG A 58 31.77 -25.84 -11.32
CA ARG A 58 31.17 -27.17 -11.43
C ARG A 58 30.05 -27.44 -10.42
N GLU A 59 30.22 -27.09 -9.15
CA GLU A 59 29.17 -27.34 -8.13
C GLU A 59 27.93 -26.48 -8.36
N GLU A 60 28.12 -25.26 -8.86
CA GLU A 60 27.01 -24.35 -9.13
C GLU A 60 26.22 -24.77 -10.38
N ALA A 61 26.90 -25.25 -11.43
CA ALA A 61 26.24 -25.82 -12.60
C ALA A 61 25.41 -27.06 -12.26
N ASP A 62 25.95 -27.99 -11.45
CA ASP A 62 25.25 -29.20 -11.04
C ASP A 62 24.08 -28.87 -10.10
N ARG A 63 24.25 -27.90 -9.20
CA ARG A 63 23.17 -27.40 -8.33
C ARG A 63 22.06 -26.71 -9.12
N LEU A 64 22.39 -25.87 -10.09
CA LEU A 64 21.41 -25.24 -10.98
C LEU A 64 20.70 -26.27 -11.85
N ALA A 65 21.42 -27.27 -12.37
CA ALA A 65 20.83 -28.38 -13.10
C ALA A 65 19.85 -29.17 -12.22
N GLY A 66 20.19 -29.41 -10.96
CA GLY A 66 19.28 -30.02 -9.98
C GLY A 66 18.03 -29.18 -9.73
N LEU A 67 18.18 -27.88 -9.50
CA LEU A 67 17.05 -26.96 -9.28
C LEU A 67 16.15 -26.84 -10.51
N VAL A 68 16.71 -26.77 -11.72
CA VAL A 68 15.92 -26.76 -12.97
C VAL A 68 15.19 -28.08 -13.15
N ARG A 69 15.78 -29.22 -12.75
CA ARG A 69 15.13 -30.54 -12.81
C ARG A 69 13.97 -30.63 -11.81
N SER A 70 14.14 -30.14 -10.58
CA SER A 70 13.11 -30.19 -9.53
C SER A 70 11.99 -29.15 -9.70
N PHE A 71 12.30 -27.97 -10.23
CA PHE A 71 11.36 -26.83 -10.30
C PHE A 71 10.98 -26.41 -11.73
N GLY A 72 11.51 -27.09 -12.75
CA GLY A 72 11.19 -26.84 -14.16
C GLY A 72 9.74 -27.17 -14.53
N ARG A 73 9.29 -26.62 -15.67
CA ARG A 73 7.92 -26.78 -16.20
C ARG A 73 7.59 -28.20 -16.65
N ARG A 74 8.62 -29.01 -16.94
CA ARG A 74 8.54 -30.45 -17.16
C ARG A 74 9.34 -31.11 -16.05
N ARG A 75 8.66 -31.75 -15.11
CA ARG A 75 9.29 -32.47 -14.01
C ARG A 75 9.33 -33.93 -14.40
N VAL A 76 10.40 -34.36 -15.05
CA VAL A 76 10.62 -35.77 -15.33
C VAL A 76 11.88 -36.22 -14.61
N ASP A 77 11.83 -37.39 -13.98
CA ASP A 77 12.98 -38.01 -13.34
C ASP A 77 13.95 -38.60 -14.39
N ASP A 78 15.01 -39.25 -13.91
CA ASP A 78 16.03 -39.85 -14.78
C ASP A 78 15.49 -41.06 -15.57
N ALA A 79 14.32 -41.59 -15.22
CA ALA A 79 13.60 -42.64 -15.94
C ALA A 79 12.58 -42.06 -16.95
N GLY A 80 12.37 -40.74 -16.96
CA GLY A 80 11.41 -40.06 -17.83
C GLY A 80 9.98 -40.00 -17.27
N GLU A 81 9.78 -40.39 -16.02
CA GLU A 81 8.48 -40.38 -15.33
C GLU A 81 8.23 -39.03 -14.66
N GLU A 82 6.98 -38.58 -14.61
CA GLU A 82 6.65 -37.28 -14.03
C GLU A 82 6.89 -37.29 -12.51
N ILE A 83 7.73 -36.36 -12.00
CA ILE A 83 8.01 -36.25 -10.56
C ILE A 83 6.75 -35.73 -9.86
N ASP A 84 5.96 -36.65 -9.30
CA ASP A 84 4.82 -36.32 -8.45
C ASP A 84 5.31 -35.93 -7.05
N ASN A 85 5.23 -34.63 -6.74
CA ASN A 85 5.60 -34.10 -5.41
C ASN A 85 4.50 -34.33 -4.36
N ARG A 86 3.42 -35.05 -4.69
CA ARG A 86 2.51 -35.55 -3.67
C ARG A 86 3.24 -36.59 -2.84
N THR A 87 3.20 -36.44 -1.54
CA THR A 87 3.72 -37.44 -0.61
C THR A 87 2.90 -38.71 -0.83
N LEU A 88 3.46 -39.68 -1.56
CA LEU A 88 2.81 -40.97 -1.77
C LEU A 88 2.56 -41.60 -0.38
N PRO A 89 1.38 -42.22 -0.14
CA PRO A 89 1.07 -42.83 1.15
C PRO A 89 2.16 -43.80 1.64
N GLU A 90 2.80 -44.52 0.72
CA GLU A 90 3.90 -45.46 1.00
C GLU A 90 5.17 -44.75 1.51
N ALA A 91 5.40 -43.49 1.15
CA ALA A 91 6.51 -42.69 1.66
C ALA A 91 6.23 -42.13 3.07
N ILE A 92 4.95 -42.07 3.48
CA ILE A 92 4.55 -41.65 4.84
C ILE A 92 4.78 -42.81 5.83
N ASP A 93 4.57 -44.06 5.40
CA ASP A 93 4.73 -45.24 6.25
C ASP A 93 6.19 -45.62 6.54
N LEU A 94 7.15 -45.17 5.72
CA LEU A 94 8.58 -45.48 5.88
C LEU A 94 9.35 -44.45 6.71
N ALA A 95 8.78 -43.27 6.96
CA ALA A 95 9.38 -42.33 7.90
C ALA A 95 9.11 -42.84 9.33
N PRO A 96 10.13 -43.13 10.15
CA PRO A 96 9.90 -43.47 11.54
C PRO A 96 9.24 -42.28 12.22
N ILE A 97 7.91 -42.35 12.37
CA ILE A 97 7.14 -41.39 13.16
C ILE A 97 7.61 -41.61 14.59
N ALA A 98 8.54 -40.78 15.04
CA ALA A 98 8.88 -40.70 16.44
C ALA A 98 7.55 -40.53 17.20
N PRO A 99 7.26 -41.37 18.21
CA PRO A 99 6.01 -41.28 18.93
C PRO A 99 5.84 -39.83 19.37
N PRO A 100 4.67 -39.21 19.11
CA PRO A 100 4.45 -37.82 19.46
C PRO A 100 4.78 -37.67 20.95
N PRO A 101 5.58 -36.66 21.34
CA PRO A 101 5.94 -36.47 22.73
C PRO A 101 4.64 -36.45 23.54
N SER A 102 4.59 -37.25 24.62
CA SER A 102 3.40 -37.38 25.45
C SER A 102 3.00 -36.01 25.95
N ARG A 103 1.93 -35.45 25.38
CA ARG A 103 1.41 -34.16 25.83
C ARG A 103 0.75 -34.40 27.19
N PRO A 104 1.15 -33.68 28.25
CA PRO A 104 0.48 -33.79 29.53
C PRO A 104 -0.99 -33.41 29.38
N ALA A 105 -1.86 -34.05 30.17
CA ALA A 105 -3.29 -33.74 30.18
C ALA A 105 -3.51 -32.24 30.45
N PRO A 106 -4.46 -31.57 29.77
CA PRO A 106 -4.72 -30.15 29.93
C PRO A 106 -5.07 -29.85 31.39
N ARG A 107 -4.41 -28.85 31.97
CA ARG A 107 -4.71 -28.37 33.33
C ARG A 107 -5.73 -27.25 33.24
N TYR A 108 -6.70 -27.26 34.15
CA TYR A 108 -7.69 -26.21 34.27
C TYR A 108 -7.44 -25.46 35.57
N ASP A 109 -7.62 -24.14 35.54
CA ASP A 109 -7.64 -23.32 36.75
C ASP A 109 -8.90 -23.65 37.56
N PRO A 110 -8.78 -24.08 38.83
CA PRO A 110 -9.93 -24.46 39.64
C PRO A 110 -10.87 -23.31 39.99
N GLU A 111 -10.43 -22.04 39.94
CA GLU A 111 -11.29 -20.90 40.28
C GLU A 111 -12.02 -20.32 39.06
N THR A 112 -11.36 -20.27 37.90
CA THR A 112 -11.90 -19.64 36.70
C THR A 112 -12.46 -20.64 35.68
N GLY A 113 -12.07 -21.92 35.77
CA GLY A 113 -12.41 -22.95 34.79
C GLY A 113 -11.71 -22.75 33.43
N GLU A 114 -10.85 -21.74 33.31
CA GLU A 114 -10.09 -21.49 32.10
C GLU A 114 -8.98 -22.53 31.94
N ARG A 115 -8.73 -22.94 30.69
CA ARG A 115 -7.67 -23.88 30.36
C ARG A 115 -6.33 -23.19 30.55
N LEU A 116 -5.54 -23.67 31.51
CA LEU A 116 -4.16 -23.26 31.71
C LEU A 116 -3.30 -23.98 30.69
N ASP A 117 -3.19 -23.39 29.51
CA ASP A 117 -2.10 -23.77 28.61
C ASP A 117 -0.79 -23.30 29.25
N PRO A 118 0.17 -24.21 29.54
CA PRO A 118 1.47 -23.77 29.99
C PRO A 118 2.00 -22.84 28.91
N LEU A 119 2.26 -21.59 29.29
CA LEU A 119 3.04 -20.68 28.46
C LEU A 119 4.34 -21.42 28.18
N GLU A 120 4.48 -21.95 26.96
CA GLU A 120 5.77 -22.30 26.41
C GLU A 120 6.52 -20.98 26.32
N ILE A 121 7.15 -20.61 27.44
CA ILE A 121 8.27 -19.71 27.44
C ILE A 121 9.30 -20.48 26.65
N ARG A 122 9.23 -20.34 25.32
CA ARG A 122 10.35 -20.57 24.45
C ARG A 122 11.40 -19.66 25.06
N ARG A 123 12.25 -20.25 25.91
CA ARG A 123 13.54 -19.67 26.24
C ARG A 123 14.17 -19.63 24.87
N GLU A 124 13.97 -18.52 24.16
CA GLU A 124 14.87 -18.15 23.10
C GLU A 124 16.23 -18.32 23.75
N ALA A 125 16.92 -19.41 23.39
CA ALA A 125 18.34 -19.50 23.65
C ALA A 125 18.83 -18.12 23.20
N PRO A 126 19.42 -17.31 24.11
CA PRO A 126 19.70 -15.92 23.85
C PRO A 126 20.31 -15.91 22.46
N ILE A 127 19.58 -15.32 21.49
CA ILE A 127 20.04 -15.27 20.11
C ILE A 127 21.43 -14.69 20.31
N PRO A 128 22.52 -15.46 20.13
CA PRO A 128 23.85 -15.00 20.48
C PRO A 128 23.93 -13.69 19.76
N ALA A 129 24.08 -12.59 20.50
CA ALA A 129 23.96 -11.26 19.94
C ALA A 129 24.95 -11.23 18.80
N VAL A 130 24.47 -11.50 17.58
CA VAL A 130 25.32 -11.57 16.41
C VAL A 130 25.77 -10.13 16.37
N PRO A 131 27.05 -9.84 16.65
CA PRO A 131 27.52 -8.49 16.51
C PRO A 131 27.12 -8.15 15.09
N LEU A 132 26.24 -7.15 14.95
CA LEU A 132 26.03 -6.50 13.67
C LEU A 132 27.37 -5.84 13.39
N GLY A 133 28.34 -6.66 12.97
CA GLY A 133 29.60 -6.22 12.45
C GLY A 133 29.28 -5.29 11.29
N PRO A 134 30.21 -4.41 10.93
CA PRO A 134 30.05 -3.53 9.79
C PRO A 134 30.11 -4.36 8.50
N LEU A 135 29.07 -5.16 8.25
CA LEU A 135 28.79 -5.78 6.97
C LEU A 135 28.73 -4.65 5.95
N GLY A 136 29.56 -4.83 4.92
CA GLY A 136 29.98 -3.79 4.00
C GLY A 136 28.81 -2.96 3.45
N ARG A 137 29.03 -1.65 3.46
CA ARG A 137 28.25 -0.60 2.80
C ARG A 137 28.18 -0.71 1.26
N SER A 138 28.26 -1.90 0.66
CA SER A 138 28.36 -2.07 -0.80
C SER A 138 27.20 -2.88 -1.39
N GLY A 139 25.98 -2.45 -1.12
CA GLY A 139 24.81 -2.83 -1.89
C GLY A 139 23.62 -1.97 -1.47
N PRO A 140 22.90 -1.30 -2.39
CA PRO A 140 21.61 -0.75 -2.04
C PRO A 140 20.76 -1.89 -1.45
N PRO A 141 20.08 -1.68 -0.32
CA PRO A 141 19.27 -2.70 0.31
C PRO A 141 18.29 -3.26 -0.72
N THR A 142 18.43 -4.53 -1.07
CA THR A 142 17.59 -5.24 -2.04
C THR A 142 16.17 -5.50 -1.53
N VAL A 143 15.92 -5.21 -0.25
CA VAL A 143 14.60 -5.33 0.38
C VAL A 143 14.19 -3.97 0.94
N GLY A 144 13.38 -3.23 0.17
CA GLY A 144 12.99 -1.85 0.44
C GLY A 144 12.15 -1.63 1.72
N TYR A 145 11.64 -2.69 2.34
CA TYR A 145 10.78 -2.59 3.52
C TYR A 145 11.54 -2.41 4.85
N ALA A 146 12.86 -2.64 4.87
CA ALA A 146 13.62 -2.78 6.13
C ALA A 146 14.32 -1.50 6.64
N THR A 147 14.21 -0.37 5.94
CA THR A 147 14.79 0.90 6.43
C THR A 147 13.71 1.94 6.72
N PRO A 148 13.12 1.94 7.93
CA PRO A 148 12.28 3.04 8.38
C PRO A 148 13.13 4.32 8.38
N GLY A 149 12.75 5.29 7.55
CA GLY A 149 13.43 6.59 7.46
C GLY A 149 14.31 6.81 6.23
N LYS A 150 14.47 5.81 5.35
CA LYS A 150 15.02 6.00 3.99
C LYS A 150 14.04 5.50 2.95
N THR A 151 12.81 6.01 2.98
CA THR A 151 12.11 6.20 1.69
C THR A 151 12.97 7.19 0.94
N SER A 152 13.89 6.69 0.11
CA SER A 152 14.53 7.50 -0.92
C SER A 152 13.40 8.28 -1.55
N PHE A 153 13.45 9.61 -1.43
CA PHE A 153 12.57 10.49 -2.16
C PHE A 153 12.69 10.02 -3.60
N ALA A 154 11.69 9.25 -4.07
CA ALA A 154 11.59 8.89 -5.46
C ALA A 154 11.77 10.21 -6.20
N PRO A 155 12.69 10.27 -7.19
CA PRO A 155 13.07 11.50 -7.84
C PRO A 155 11.81 12.30 -8.18
N ARG A 156 11.96 13.62 -8.28
CA ARG A 156 10.86 14.55 -8.57
C ARG A 156 10.23 14.33 -9.97
N THR A 157 10.41 13.16 -10.58
CA THR A 157 9.64 12.64 -11.70
C THR A 157 8.16 12.87 -11.40
N SER A 158 7.47 13.41 -12.40
CA SER A 158 6.07 13.73 -12.25
C SER A 158 5.29 12.41 -12.19
N VAL A 159 4.40 12.28 -11.20
CA VAL A 159 3.40 11.19 -11.10
C VAL A 159 2.73 10.92 -12.47
N TRP A 160 2.57 11.98 -13.25
CA TRP A 160 2.07 11.97 -14.62
C TRP A 160 2.84 11.05 -15.58
N MET A 161 4.17 10.94 -15.45
CA MET A 161 4.98 10.01 -16.26
C MET A 161 4.98 8.59 -15.69
N GLU A 162 4.91 8.45 -14.36
CA GLU A 162 4.82 7.15 -13.68
C GLU A 162 3.51 6.40 -14.02
N LEU A 163 2.44 7.13 -14.34
CA LEU A 163 1.20 6.54 -14.86
C LEU A 163 1.37 5.83 -16.21
N PHE A 164 2.39 6.18 -16.99
CA PHE A 164 2.68 5.53 -18.27
C PHE A 164 3.55 4.28 -18.15
N THR A 165 3.93 3.85 -16.93
CA THR A 165 4.54 2.54 -16.79
C THR A 165 3.56 1.45 -17.26
N PRO A 166 4.03 0.35 -17.85
CA PRO A 166 3.15 -0.63 -18.48
C PRO A 166 2.05 -1.18 -17.56
N GLY A 167 2.36 -1.41 -16.28
CA GLY A 167 1.39 -1.86 -15.28
C GLY A 167 0.26 -0.86 -15.04
N ASN A 168 0.62 0.42 -14.86
CA ASN A 168 -0.35 1.48 -14.61
C ASN A 168 -1.18 1.80 -15.86
N ALA A 169 -0.53 1.84 -17.03
CA ALA A 169 -1.20 2.00 -18.31
C ALA A 169 -2.26 0.90 -18.54
N PHE A 170 -1.93 -0.36 -18.22
CA PHE A 170 -2.88 -1.46 -18.30
C PHE A 170 -4.09 -1.26 -17.38
N VAL A 171 -3.88 -0.90 -16.11
CA VAL A 171 -4.98 -0.61 -15.18
C VAL A 171 -5.87 0.51 -15.70
N MET A 172 -5.29 1.61 -16.19
CA MET A 172 -6.07 2.71 -16.75
C MET A 172 -6.91 2.30 -17.97
N VAL A 173 -6.38 1.44 -18.85
CA VAL A 173 -7.15 0.89 -19.98
C VAL A 173 -8.33 0.04 -19.50
N VAL A 174 -8.13 -0.79 -18.47
CA VAL A 174 -9.21 -1.58 -17.87
C VAL A 174 -10.29 -0.68 -17.28
N ILE A 175 -9.91 0.38 -16.56
CA ILE A 175 -10.86 1.35 -15.99
C ILE A 175 -11.60 2.14 -17.07
N TRP A 176 -10.91 2.55 -18.13
CA TRP A 176 -11.53 3.19 -19.29
C TRP A 176 -12.54 2.26 -19.99
N PHE A 177 -12.20 0.98 -20.16
CA PHE A 177 -13.12 -0.02 -20.71
C PHE A 177 -14.31 -0.28 -19.78
N ALA A 178 -14.10 -0.32 -18.47
CA ALA A 178 -15.17 -0.44 -17.48
C ALA A 178 -16.17 0.73 -17.60
N HIS A 179 -15.69 1.94 -17.87
CA HIS A 179 -16.57 3.07 -18.18
C HIS A 179 -17.34 2.91 -19.49
N LEU A 180 -16.72 2.39 -20.54
CA LEU A 180 -17.42 2.11 -21.79
C LEU A 180 -18.58 1.13 -21.56
N CYS A 181 -18.33 0.05 -20.82
CA CYS A 181 -19.36 -0.89 -20.40
C CYS A 181 -20.42 -0.23 -19.51
N ALA A 182 -20.02 0.64 -18.57
CA ALA A 182 -20.93 1.38 -17.71
C ALA A 182 -21.88 2.27 -18.52
N THR A 183 -21.41 2.92 -19.59
CA THR A 183 -22.24 3.74 -20.49
C THR A 183 -23.26 2.88 -21.25
N ILE A 184 -22.87 1.68 -21.69
CA ILE A 184 -23.79 0.73 -22.35
C ILE A 184 -24.86 0.26 -21.36
N VAL A 185 -24.46 -0.10 -20.13
CA VAL A 185 -25.40 -0.50 -19.07
C VAL A 185 -26.35 0.64 -18.73
N ASP A 186 -25.84 1.87 -18.56
CA ASP A 186 -26.66 3.05 -18.28
C ASP A 186 -27.73 3.28 -19.37
N PHE A 187 -27.36 3.10 -20.64
CA PHE A 187 -28.29 3.19 -21.76
C PHE A 187 -29.46 2.19 -21.61
N PHE A 188 -29.18 0.93 -21.33
CA PHE A 188 -30.22 -0.09 -21.14
C PHE A 188 -31.07 0.16 -19.91
N VAL A 189 -30.45 0.57 -18.79
CA VAL A 189 -31.16 0.93 -17.56
C VAL A 189 -32.12 2.09 -17.81
N ARG A 190 -31.66 3.18 -18.45
CA ARG A 190 -32.52 4.33 -18.79
C ARG A 190 -33.65 3.93 -19.70
N TYR A 191 -33.39 3.11 -20.71
CA TYR A 191 -34.42 2.61 -21.62
C TYR A 191 -35.51 1.84 -20.85
N PHE A 192 -35.10 0.92 -19.98
CA PHE A 192 -36.01 0.14 -19.15
C PHE A 192 -36.82 1.02 -18.19
N LEU A 193 -36.16 1.94 -17.48
CA LEU A 193 -36.83 2.86 -16.56
C LEU A 193 -37.79 3.81 -17.28
N ALA A 194 -37.49 4.25 -18.50
CA ALA A 194 -38.39 5.06 -19.31
C ALA A 194 -39.67 4.28 -19.69
N VAL A 195 -39.56 2.98 -19.97
CA VAL A 195 -40.73 2.11 -20.19
C VAL A 195 -41.58 2.00 -18.92
N LEU A 196 -40.94 1.76 -17.77
CA LEU A 196 -41.65 1.70 -16.47
C LEU A 196 -42.30 3.04 -16.12
N GLN A 197 -41.62 4.16 -16.35
CA GLN A 197 -42.17 5.51 -16.13
C GLN A 197 -43.40 5.74 -17.00
N LYS A 198 -43.37 5.32 -18.27
CA LYS A 198 -44.53 5.42 -19.18
C LYS A 198 -45.70 4.54 -18.72
N ALA A 199 -45.43 3.37 -18.13
CA ALA A 199 -46.45 2.44 -17.67
C ALA A 199 -47.05 2.82 -16.30
N GLY A 200 -46.23 3.28 -15.36
CA GLY A 200 -46.61 3.49 -13.95
C GLY A 200 -46.57 4.95 -13.47
N GLY A 201 -46.08 5.89 -14.27
CA GLY A 201 -45.98 7.31 -13.91
C GLY A 201 -44.91 7.65 -12.86
N ILE A 202 -44.06 6.70 -12.46
CA ILE A 202 -43.00 6.92 -11.47
C ILE A 202 -41.70 7.25 -12.18
N ASP A 203 -41.12 8.42 -11.88
CA ASP A 203 -39.80 8.83 -12.37
C ASP A 203 -38.71 8.29 -11.43
N ILE A 204 -37.90 7.35 -11.92
CA ILE A 204 -36.83 6.71 -11.15
C ILE A 204 -35.49 7.11 -11.78
N PRO A 205 -34.53 7.64 -10.99
CA PRO A 205 -33.21 7.94 -11.51
C PRO A 205 -32.45 6.66 -11.91
N ALA A 206 -31.82 6.66 -13.09
CA ALA A 206 -31.05 5.51 -13.59
C ALA A 206 -29.67 5.34 -12.94
N TRP A 207 -29.04 6.45 -12.54
CA TRP A 207 -27.65 6.47 -12.08
C TRP A 207 -27.33 5.54 -10.89
N PRO A 208 -28.21 5.29 -9.89
CA PRO A 208 -27.91 4.37 -8.79
C PRO A 208 -27.71 2.93 -9.26
N PHE A 209 -28.31 2.54 -10.39
CA PHE A 209 -28.27 1.17 -10.90
C PHE A 209 -27.04 0.89 -11.78
N ASN A 210 -26.21 1.90 -12.08
CA ASN A 210 -24.98 1.71 -12.84
C ASN A 210 -23.84 1.17 -11.94
N LEU A 211 -23.89 -0.12 -11.62
CA LEU A 211 -22.93 -0.78 -10.72
C LEU A 211 -21.47 -0.64 -11.17
N LEU A 212 -21.21 -0.64 -12.49
CA LEU A 212 -19.86 -0.49 -13.03
C LEU A 212 -19.29 0.91 -12.76
N PHE A 213 -20.10 1.96 -12.88
CA PHE A 213 -19.68 3.32 -12.53
C PHE A 213 -19.26 3.40 -11.05
N TRP A 214 -20.04 2.80 -10.16
CA TRP A 214 -19.71 2.76 -8.73
C TRP A 214 -18.45 1.98 -8.41
N LEU A 215 -18.21 0.88 -9.13
CA LEU A 215 -16.98 0.11 -9.00
C LEU A 215 -15.76 0.97 -9.35
N VAL A 216 -15.84 1.77 -10.42
CA VAL A 216 -14.74 2.67 -10.79
C VAL A 216 -14.54 3.76 -9.74
N LEU A 217 -15.61 4.32 -9.18
CA LEU A 217 -15.49 5.31 -8.11
C LEU A 217 -14.82 4.72 -6.85
N ALA A 218 -15.16 3.49 -6.49
CA ALA A 218 -14.50 2.76 -5.40
C ALA A 218 -13.00 2.57 -5.68
N HIS A 219 -12.64 2.24 -6.92
CA HIS A 219 -11.26 2.06 -7.33
C HIS A 219 -10.40 3.33 -7.18
N TYR A 220 -10.96 4.53 -7.43
CA TYR A 220 -10.24 5.77 -7.17
C TYR A 220 -9.93 5.99 -5.69
N ALA A 221 -10.86 5.68 -4.80
CA ALA A 221 -10.60 5.70 -3.36
C ALA A 221 -9.54 4.67 -2.95
N ASN A 222 -9.56 3.46 -3.54
CA ASN A 222 -8.51 2.45 -3.34
C ASN A 222 -7.14 2.93 -3.82
N THR A 223 -7.08 3.70 -4.90
CA THR A 223 -5.81 4.27 -5.39
C THR A 223 -5.21 5.23 -4.35
N ILE A 224 -6.03 6.06 -3.70
CA ILE A 224 -5.56 6.95 -2.63
C ILE A 224 -5.03 6.13 -1.45
N PHE A 225 -5.79 5.10 -1.03
CA PHE A 225 -5.43 4.23 0.09
C PHE A 225 -4.13 3.45 -0.16
N ASP A 226 -4.01 2.74 -1.30
CA ASP A 226 -2.83 1.92 -1.61
C ASP A 226 -1.57 2.78 -1.78
N THR A 227 -1.71 3.95 -2.41
CA THR A 227 -0.57 4.86 -2.54
C THR A 227 -0.22 5.54 -1.21
N GLY A 228 -1.21 5.87 -0.38
CA GLY A 228 -1.00 6.57 0.88
C GLY A 228 -0.51 5.66 1.99
N GLU A 229 -1.36 4.74 2.42
CA GLU A 229 -1.18 3.90 3.62
C GLU A 229 -0.28 2.69 3.33
N GLU A 230 -0.56 1.97 2.25
CA GLU A 230 0.24 0.78 1.84
C GLU A 230 1.56 1.16 1.15
N GLN A 231 1.76 2.45 0.91
CA GLN A 231 2.95 3.01 0.28
C GLN A 231 3.34 2.37 -1.07
N ARG A 232 2.36 1.91 -1.84
CA ARG A 232 2.59 1.34 -3.17
C ARG A 232 2.76 2.45 -4.20
N ASP A 233 3.74 2.28 -5.08
CA ASP A 233 4.02 3.22 -6.18
C ASP A 233 3.48 2.70 -7.53
N ASP A 234 2.51 1.80 -7.48
CA ASP A 234 1.75 1.33 -8.64
C ASP A 234 0.25 1.48 -8.37
N LEU A 235 -0.53 1.62 -9.44
CA LEU A 235 -1.99 1.62 -9.37
C LEU A 235 -2.48 0.26 -8.84
N PRO A 236 -3.46 0.23 -7.92
CA PRO A 236 -4.01 -1.03 -7.43
C PRO A 236 -4.64 -1.79 -8.60
N ARG A 237 -4.61 -3.13 -8.53
CA ARG A 237 -5.40 -3.93 -9.46
C ARG A 237 -6.89 -3.67 -9.18
N PRO A 238 -7.75 -3.61 -10.21
CA PRO A 238 -9.20 -3.61 -9.99
C PRO A 238 -9.58 -4.83 -9.12
N LEU A 239 -10.34 -4.60 -8.04
CA LEU A 239 -10.69 -5.63 -7.04
C LEU A 239 -9.46 -6.31 -6.44
N ARG A 240 -8.73 -5.63 -5.54
CA ARG A 240 -7.43 -6.06 -4.99
C ARG A 240 -7.44 -7.52 -4.53
N ASN A 241 -8.39 -7.86 -3.65
CA ASN A 241 -8.56 -9.19 -3.06
C ASN A 241 -9.92 -9.81 -3.40
N GLY A 242 -10.78 -9.09 -4.15
CA GLY A 242 -12.16 -9.49 -4.42
C GLY A 242 -13.09 -9.34 -3.21
N SER A 243 -12.65 -8.62 -2.17
CA SER A 243 -13.44 -8.42 -0.95
C SER A 243 -14.51 -7.36 -1.19
N PHE A 244 -15.79 -7.72 -1.14
CA PHE A 244 -16.87 -6.75 -1.39
C PHE A 244 -16.84 -5.58 -0.40
N SER A 245 -16.59 -5.83 0.89
CA SER A 245 -16.55 -4.80 1.92
C SER A 245 -15.36 -3.85 1.75
N GLU A 246 -14.16 -4.39 1.52
CA GLU A 246 -12.90 -3.64 1.54
C GLU A 246 -12.52 -3.06 0.18
N ASP A 247 -12.88 -3.73 -0.92
CA ASP A 247 -12.53 -3.28 -2.27
C ASP A 247 -13.64 -2.46 -2.94
N VAL A 248 -14.91 -2.65 -2.54
CA VAL A 248 -16.06 -2.01 -3.19
C VAL A 248 -16.79 -1.08 -2.24
N PHE A 249 -17.43 -1.62 -1.20
CA PHE A 249 -18.41 -0.88 -0.42
C PHE A 249 -17.79 0.24 0.44
N ALA A 250 -16.76 -0.05 1.24
CA ALA A 250 -16.15 0.97 2.10
C ALA A 250 -15.46 2.10 1.30
N PRO A 251 -14.66 1.80 0.25
CA PRO A 251 -14.07 2.85 -0.60
C PRO A 251 -15.12 3.67 -1.34
N LEU A 252 -16.17 3.03 -1.86
CA LEU A 252 -17.29 3.72 -2.49
C LEU A 252 -17.98 4.68 -1.52
N LEU A 253 -18.30 4.21 -0.31
CA LEU A 253 -18.96 5.03 0.71
C LEU A 253 -18.12 6.26 1.06
N ARG A 254 -16.80 6.10 1.20
CA ARG A 254 -15.87 7.22 1.45
C ARG A 254 -15.90 8.24 0.33
N ALA A 255 -15.84 7.79 -0.92
CA ALA A 255 -15.92 8.67 -2.10
C ALA A 255 -17.27 9.39 -2.18
N ILE A 256 -18.39 8.69 -1.95
CA ILE A 256 -19.74 9.26 -1.95
C ILE A 256 -19.90 10.29 -0.83
N VAL A 257 -19.43 10.00 0.39
CA VAL A 257 -19.51 10.95 1.51
C VAL A 257 -18.69 12.21 1.21
N ALA A 258 -17.46 12.06 0.70
CA ALA A 258 -16.64 13.20 0.31
C ALA A 258 -17.29 14.05 -0.79
N TYR A 259 -17.85 13.41 -1.83
CA TYR A 259 -18.57 14.08 -2.91
C TYR A 259 -19.82 14.80 -2.38
N THR A 260 -20.61 14.11 -1.56
CA THR A 260 -21.84 14.67 -0.98
C THR A 260 -21.52 15.89 -0.14
N LEU A 261 -20.54 15.82 0.76
CA LEU A 261 -20.16 16.97 1.58
C LEU A 261 -19.62 18.15 0.75
N ALA A 262 -18.93 17.88 -0.36
CA ALA A 262 -18.38 18.90 -1.24
C ALA A 262 -19.46 19.64 -2.06
N TYR A 263 -20.46 18.92 -2.57
CA TYR A 263 -21.40 19.44 -3.58
C TYR A 263 -22.86 19.57 -3.09
N LEU A 264 -23.26 18.89 -2.01
CA LEU A 264 -24.63 18.95 -1.47
C LEU A 264 -25.06 20.36 -1.06
N PRO A 265 -24.24 21.17 -0.35
CA PRO A 265 -24.65 22.52 0.04
C PRO A 265 -25.06 23.37 -1.16
N MET A 266 -24.29 23.32 -2.26
CA MET A 266 -24.67 24.07 -3.46
C MET A 266 -25.90 23.47 -4.15
N THR A 267 -26.05 22.15 -4.15
CA THR A 267 -27.22 21.50 -4.74
C THR A 267 -28.51 21.91 -4.03
N LEU A 268 -28.46 22.11 -2.71
CA LEU A 268 -29.57 22.64 -1.92
C LEU A 268 -29.84 24.11 -2.25
N LEU A 269 -28.80 24.95 -2.35
CA LEU A 269 -28.96 26.36 -2.75
C LEU A 269 -29.53 26.52 -4.17
N LEU A 270 -29.14 25.65 -5.10
CA LEU A 270 -29.67 25.64 -6.46
C LEU A 270 -31.19 25.39 -6.51
N ARG A 271 -31.74 24.62 -5.56
CA ARG A 271 -33.19 24.40 -5.45
C ARG A 271 -33.95 25.63 -4.96
N LEU A 272 -33.25 26.54 -4.28
CA LEU A 272 -33.81 27.80 -3.77
C LEU A 272 -33.65 28.96 -4.75
N ALA A 273 -33.01 28.73 -5.90
CA ALA A 273 -32.73 29.76 -6.88
C ALA A 273 -33.91 29.98 -7.83
N ASP A 274 -34.52 31.15 -7.73
CA ASP A 274 -35.72 31.53 -8.48
C ASP A 274 -35.43 32.02 -9.91
N SER A 275 -34.23 32.55 -10.16
CA SER A 275 -33.83 33.06 -11.48
C SER A 275 -32.78 32.17 -12.15
N ASP A 276 -32.80 32.12 -13.48
CA ASP A 276 -31.80 31.40 -14.27
C ASP A 276 -30.38 31.95 -14.07
N GLU A 277 -30.26 33.27 -13.87
CA GLU A 277 -28.98 33.92 -13.58
C GLU A 277 -28.44 33.46 -12.22
N SER A 278 -29.27 33.48 -11.17
CA SER A 278 -28.89 32.97 -9.85
C SER A 278 -28.49 31.49 -9.91
N ARG A 279 -29.20 30.66 -10.70
CA ARG A 279 -28.84 29.25 -10.91
C ARG A 279 -27.48 29.09 -11.56
N ARG A 280 -27.15 29.88 -12.59
CA ARG A 280 -25.83 29.82 -13.25
C ARG A 280 -24.71 30.25 -12.31
N ILE A 281 -24.92 31.32 -11.53
CA ILE A 281 -23.95 31.81 -10.55
C ILE A 281 -23.72 30.76 -9.45
N LEU A 282 -24.79 30.20 -8.89
CA LEU A 282 -24.68 29.16 -7.86
C LEU A 282 -24.05 27.89 -8.43
N LEU A 283 -24.42 27.45 -9.63
CA LEU A 283 -23.85 26.26 -10.24
C LEU A 283 -22.34 26.43 -10.48
N SER A 284 -21.92 27.53 -11.10
CA SER A 284 -20.51 27.81 -11.36
C SER A 284 -19.71 27.98 -10.05
N GLY A 285 -20.23 28.77 -9.11
CA GLY A 285 -19.62 28.98 -7.80
C GLY A 285 -19.48 27.69 -6.99
N GLY A 286 -20.46 26.79 -7.06
CA GLY A 286 -20.42 25.54 -6.31
C GLY A 286 -19.62 24.44 -6.98
N LEU A 287 -19.55 24.42 -8.31
CA LEU A 287 -18.59 23.56 -9.01
C LEU A 287 -17.15 23.98 -8.65
N MET A 288 -16.88 25.30 -8.62
CA MET A 288 -15.58 25.81 -8.17
C MET A 288 -15.31 25.48 -6.71
N PHE A 289 -16.23 25.83 -5.79
CA PHE A 289 -16.05 25.58 -4.36
C PHE A 289 -15.93 24.09 -4.05
N GLY A 290 -16.84 23.27 -4.58
CA GLY A 290 -16.83 21.82 -4.42
C GLY A 290 -15.56 21.21 -4.99
N GLY A 291 -15.13 21.62 -6.19
CA GLY A 291 -13.87 21.16 -6.78
C GLY A 291 -12.63 21.54 -5.97
N LEU A 292 -12.65 22.69 -5.30
CA LEU A 292 -11.55 23.16 -4.45
C LEU A 292 -11.48 22.43 -3.10
N VAL A 293 -12.61 22.01 -2.52
CA VAL A 293 -12.67 21.36 -1.20
C VAL A 293 -12.68 19.83 -1.31
N PHE A 294 -13.18 19.28 -2.42
CA PHE A 294 -13.35 17.85 -2.64
C PHE A 294 -12.06 17.02 -2.43
N PRO A 295 -10.87 17.41 -2.91
CA PRO A 295 -9.66 16.61 -2.71
C PRO A 295 -9.29 16.43 -1.23
N ALA A 296 -9.47 17.46 -0.39
CA ALA A 296 -9.20 17.36 1.04
C ALA A 296 -10.23 16.48 1.75
N LEU A 297 -11.52 16.62 1.41
CA LEU A 297 -12.58 15.75 1.95
C LEU A 297 -12.35 14.30 1.55
N LEU A 298 -11.97 14.04 0.29
CA LEU A 298 -11.68 12.71 -0.22
C LEU A 298 -10.46 12.11 0.49
N LEU A 299 -9.40 12.89 0.70
CA LEU A 299 -8.23 12.46 1.45
C LEU A 299 -8.56 12.16 2.91
N CYS A 300 -9.34 13.00 3.58
CA CYS A 300 -9.79 12.75 4.96
C CYS A 300 -10.68 11.51 5.07
N ALA A 301 -11.55 11.28 4.07
CA ALA A 301 -12.41 10.10 4.03
C ALA A 301 -11.63 8.81 3.77
N CYS A 302 -10.57 8.87 2.94
CA CYS A 302 -9.78 7.70 2.57
C CYS A 302 -8.62 7.41 3.54
N GLY A 303 -8.01 8.44 4.12
CA GLY A 303 -6.75 8.33 4.85
C GLY A 303 -6.86 7.78 6.28
N SER A 304 -8.05 7.40 6.69
CA SER A 304 -8.30 6.69 7.93
C SER A 304 -9.57 5.86 7.79
N ASN A 305 -9.68 4.77 8.55
CA ASN A 305 -10.90 3.97 8.59
C ASN A 305 -12.06 4.63 9.38
N THR A 306 -12.04 5.97 9.58
CA THR A 306 -13.04 6.70 10.36
C THR A 306 -13.51 8.00 9.71
N LEU A 307 -14.82 8.19 9.65
CA LEU A 307 -15.44 9.44 9.18
C LEU A 307 -15.24 10.62 10.15
N ALA A 308 -14.75 10.38 11.37
CA ALA A 308 -14.41 11.43 12.33
C ALA A 308 -13.32 12.39 11.80
N ASN A 309 -12.61 12.03 10.74
CA ASN A 309 -11.65 12.89 10.05
C ASN A 309 -12.25 13.93 9.12
N LEU A 310 -13.56 13.87 8.86
CA LEU A 310 -14.28 14.88 8.09
C LEU A 310 -14.63 16.13 8.91
N ARG A 311 -14.16 16.23 10.15
CA ARG A 311 -14.28 17.46 10.95
C ARG A 311 -13.64 18.64 10.21
N PRO A 312 -14.31 19.83 10.17
CA PRO A 312 -13.82 20.98 9.41
C PRO A 312 -12.38 21.39 9.78
N ASP A 313 -12.03 21.34 11.08
CA ASP A 313 -10.68 21.70 11.55
C ASP A 313 -9.58 20.79 10.99
N ARG A 314 -9.88 19.51 10.76
CA ARG A 314 -8.96 18.54 10.15
C ARG A 314 -8.85 18.70 8.64
N VAL A 315 -9.97 18.91 7.96
CA VAL A 315 -9.99 19.18 6.52
C VAL A 315 -9.16 20.44 6.21
N LEU A 316 -9.34 21.52 6.97
CA LEU A 316 -8.54 22.74 6.84
C LEU A 316 -7.06 22.50 7.18
N ARG A 317 -6.76 21.64 8.15
CA ARG A 317 -5.39 21.24 8.46
C ARG A 317 -4.73 20.51 7.29
N VAL A 318 -5.41 19.57 6.65
CA VAL A 318 -4.90 18.88 5.44
C VAL A 318 -4.54 19.88 4.35
N ILE A 319 -5.43 20.85 4.08
CA ILE A 319 -5.19 21.92 3.09
C ILE A 319 -3.95 22.75 3.48
N ARG A 320 -3.86 23.13 4.76
CA ARG A 320 -2.75 23.95 5.28
C ARG A 320 -1.41 23.23 5.19
N VAL A 321 -1.35 21.97 5.64
CA VAL A 321 -0.13 21.16 5.68
C VAL A 321 0.36 20.84 4.26
N CYS A 322 -0.54 20.45 3.36
CA CYS A 322 -0.18 20.19 1.97
C CYS A 322 0.23 21.45 1.18
N GLY A 323 -0.21 22.64 1.63
CA GLY A 323 0.16 23.94 1.09
C GLY A 323 -0.04 24.06 -0.42
N TRP A 324 0.99 24.50 -1.14
CA TRP A 324 0.91 24.70 -2.60
C TRP A 324 0.73 23.42 -3.41
N ALA A 325 1.10 22.26 -2.87
CA ALA A 325 0.87 20.99 -3.56
C ALA A 325 -0.63 20.67 -3.63
N TYR A 326 -1.40 21.04 -2.60
CA TYR A 326 -2.85 20.91 -2.58
C TYR A 326 -3.52 21.80 -3.62
N TRP A 327 -3.20 23.10 -3.64
CA TRP A 327 -3.88 24.05 -4.53
C TRP A 327 -3.73 23.71 -6.01
N ARG A 328 -2.55 23.22 -6.43
CA ARG A 328 -2.35 22.73 -7.81
C ARG A 328 -3.26 21.56 -8.15
N LEU A 329 -3.45 20.65 -7.21
CA LEU A 329 -4.33 19.50 -7.37
C LEU A 329 -5.79 19.94 -7.45
N ALA A 330 -6.21 20.79 -6.52
CA ALA A 330 -7.56 21.33 -6.45
C ALA A 330 -7.94 22.10 -7.72
N LEU A 331 -7.01 22.86 -8.30
CA LEU A 331 -7.22 23.55 -9.57
C LEU A 331 -7.46 22.59 -10.75
N ILE A 332 -6.83 21.41 -10.74
CA ILE A 332 -7.09 20.36 -11.74
C ILE A 332 -8.46 19.71 -11.49
N THR A 333 -8.82 19.51 -10.22
CA THR A 333 -10.09 18.88 -9.83
C THR A 333 -11.31 19.71 -10.24
N VAL A 334 -11.24 21.05 -10.18
CA VAL A 334 -12.35 21.96 -10.54
C VAL A 334 -12.94 21.68 -11.93
N PRO A 335 -12.16 21.64 -13.03
CA PRO A 335 -12.69 21.24 -14.34
C PRO A 335 -12.84 19.72 -14.48
N LEU A 336 -12.01 18.92 -13.82
CA LEU A 336 -12.03 17.46 -13.97
C LEU A 336 -13.34 16.83 -13.50
N VAL A 337 -13.86 17.19 -12.34
CA VAL A 337 -15.10 16.58 -11.81
C VAL A 337 -16.31 16.80 -12.73
N PRO A 338 -16.68 18.04 -13.14
CA PRO A 338 -17.81 18.23 -14.03
C PRO A 338 -17.59 17.59 -15.40
N LEU A 339 -16.36 17.63 -15.93
CA LEU A 339 -16.02 16.99 -17.21
C LEU A 339 -16.12 15.46 -17.13
N TYR A 340 -15.66 14.87 -16.03
CA TYR A 340 -15.75 13.45 -15.77
C TYR A 340 -17.21 13.01 -15.60
N LEU A 341 -18.02 13.74 -14.82
CA LEU A 341 -19.45 13.44 -14.68
C LEU A 341 -20.22 13.59 -16.00
N TRP A 342 -19.84 14.57 -16.82
CA TRP A 342 -20.43 14.75 -18.15
C TRP A 342 -20.08 13.59 -19.09
N THR A 343 -18.81 13.19 -19.16
CA THR A 343 -18.36 12.10 -20.03
C THR A 343 -18.81 10.72 -19.55
N ALA A 344 -18.79 10.45 -18.24
CA ALA A 344 -19.07 9.13 -17.67
C ALA A 344 -20.56 8.85 -17.42
N LEU A 345 -21.34 9.86 -17.02
CA LEU A 345 -22.76 9.69 -16.69
C LEU A 345 -23.71 10.39 -17.69
N GLY A 346 -23.17 11.10 -18.69
CA GLY A 346 -23.97 11.94 -19.58
C GLY A 346 -24.72 13.03 -18.83
N VAL A 347 -24.25 13.44 -17.63
CA VAL A 347 -24.92 14.48 -16.86
C VAL A 347 -24.55 15.82 -17.46
N ASN A 348 -25.53 16.47 -18.07
CA ASN A 348 -25.37 17.76 -18.73
C ASN A 348 -25.30 18.92 -17.72
N TYR A 349 -24.29 18.93 -16.85
CA TYR A 349 -23.95 20.12 -16.06
C TYR A 349 -23.46 21.27 -16.95
N ILE A 350 -22.97 20.93 -18.15
CA ILE A 350 -22.40 21.86 -19.12
C ILE A 350 -23.49 22.58 -19.93
N ASP A 351 -24.62 21.93 -20.25
CA ASP A 351 -25.67 22.55 -21.08
C ASP A 351 -26.24 23.86 -20.47
N PRO A 352 -26.54 23.93 -19.15
CA PRO A 352 -26.95 25.17 -18.52
C PRO A 352 -25.86 26.25 -18.51
N LEU A 353 -24.57 25.87 -18.49
CA LEU A 353 -23.42 26.78 -18.52
C LEU A 353 -23.20 27.36 -19.93
N ILE A 354 -23.43 26.58 -20.99
CA ILE A 354 -23.22 26.99 -22.40
C ILE A 354 -24.49 27.62 -23.00
N GLY A 355 -25.59 27.72 -22.25
CA GLY A 355 -26.78 28.44 -22.68
C GLY A 355 -27.79 27.61 -23.49
N GLY A 356 -27.95 26.33 -23.16
CA GLY A 356 -29.13 25.55 -23.55
C GLY A 356 -29.26 25.31 -25.06
N SER A 357 -28.16 25.00 -25.75
CA SER A 357 -28.25 24.62 -27.14
C SER A 357 -29.06 23.32 -27.26
N LYS A 358 -30.10 23.35 -28.09
CA LYS A 358 -30.94 22.20 -28.48
C LYS A 358 -30.13 21.19 -29.31
N ILE A 359 -29.00 20.69 -28.79
CA ILE A 359 -28.24 19.58 -29.38
C ILE A 359 -28.98 18.28 -29.02
N GLY A 360 -30.22 18.21 -29.49
CA GLY A 360 -31.23 17.19 -29.21
C GLY A 360 -31.49 16.29 -30.40
N ASN A 361 -30.47 15.97 -31.22
CA ASN A 361 -30.58 14.92 -32.23
C ASN A 361 -29.79 13.69 -31.77
N PHE A 362 -30.54 12.75 -31.17
CA PHE A 362 -30.10 11.54 -30.48
C PHE A 362 -29.12 10.65 -31.29
N THR A 363 -29.24 10.61 -32.62
CA THR A 363 -28.45 9.73 -33.51
C THR A 363 -27.18 10.38 -34.07
N ALA A 364 -27.24 11.65 -34.50
CA ALA A 364 -26.04 12.43 -34.85
C ALA A 364 -25.18 12.74 -33.62
N GLY A 365 -25.83 12.88 -32.45
CA GLY A 365 -25.19 13.06 -31.15
C GLY A 365 -24.43 11.85 -30.66
N LEU A 366 -24.86 10.60 -30.91
CA LEU A 366 -24.16 9.43 -30.37
C LEU A 366 -22.77 9.22 -30.99
N LEU A 367 -22.66 9.36 -32.33
CA LEU A 367 -21.38 9.25 -33.05
C LEU A 367 -20.46 10.45 -32.80
N ALA A 368 -21.01 11.68 -32.84
CA ALA A 368 -20.24 12.89 -32.53
C ALA A 368 -19.81 12.94 -31.06
N ARG A 369 -20.67 12.48 -30.12
CA ARG A 369 -20.30 12.30 -28.72
C ARG A 369 -19.31 11.15 -28.57
N GLY A 370 -19.41 10.06 -29.31
CA GLY A 370 -18.41 8.99 -29.28
C GLY A 370 -17.00 9.49 -29.62
N LEU A 371 -16.88 10.24 -30.72
CA LEU A 371 -15.58 10.76 -31.19
C LEU A 371 -14.94 11.78 -30.24
N ILE A 372 -15.74 12.58 -29.51
CA ILE A 372 -15.21 13.60 -28.59
C ILE A 372 -15.17 13.07 -27.16
N ALA A 373 -16.25 12.47 -26.66
CA ALA A 373 -16.38 12.01 -25.29
C ALA A 373 -15.49 10.81 -24.99
N MET A 374 -15.17 9.91 -25.95
CA MET A 374 -14.30 8.77 -25.65
C MET A 374 -12.84 9.16 -25.42
N PRO A 375 -12.19 9.98 -26.28
CA PRO A 375 -10.87 10.52 -25.97
C PRO A 375 -10.89 11.38 -24.71
N LEU A 376 -11.94 12.17 -24.51
CA LEU A 376 -12.06 13.01 -23.34
C LEU A 376 -12.22 12.21 -22.04
N LEU A 377 -12.99 11.12 -22.06
CA LEU A 377 -13.11 10.17 -20.97
C LEU A 377 -11.76 9.53 -20.67
N CYS A 378 -10.99 9.14 -21.70
CA CYS A 378 -9.63 8.62 -21.51
C CYS A 378 -8.72 9.65 -20.80
N ILE A 379 -8.76 10.92 -21.22
CA ILE A 379 -8.06 12.02 -20.54
C ILE A 379 -8.55 12.17 -19.10
N CYS A 380 -9.86 12.12 -18.86
CA CYS A 380 -10.41 12.24 -17.51
C CYS A 380 -9.99 11.05 -16.62
N VAL A 381 -9.95 9.83 -17.14
CA VAL A 381 -9.47 8.64 -16.42
C VAL A 381 -8.00 8.83 -16.04
N TYR A 382 -7.15 9.28 -16.97
CA TYR A 382 -5.75 9.58 -16.71
C TYR A 382 -5.58 10.65 -15.61
N LEU A 383 -6.30 11.77 -15.75
CA LEU A 383 -6.25 12.87 -14.79
C LEU A 383 -6.78 12.45 -13.41
N ALA A 384 -7.86 11.68 -13.35
CA ALA A 384 -8.44 11.18 -12.11
C ALA A 384 -7.47 10.26 -11.36
N HIS A 385 -6.81 9.32 -12.04
CA HIS A 385 -5.77 8.49 -11.43
C HIS A 385 -4.60 9.34 -10.94
N GLY A 386 -4.10 10.29 -11.75
CA GLY A 386 -3.01 11.16 -11.32
C GLY A 386 -3.38 12.04 -10.13
N VAL A 387 -4.63 12.50 -10.04
CA VAL A 387 -5.13 13.21 -8.87
C VAL A 387 -5.16 12.31 -7.64
N CYS A 388 -5.73 11.11 -7.74
CA CYS A 388 -5.86 10.15 -6.64
C CYS A 388 -4.50 9.64 -6.15
N TRP A 389 -3.60 9.29 -7.07
CA TRP A 389 -2.23 8.92 -6.75
C TRP A 389 -1.52 10.08 -6.04
N ARG A 390 -1.61 11.30 -6.57
CA ARG A 390 -0.96 12.46 -5.94
C ARG A 390 -1.51 12.74 -4.54
N LEU A 391 -2.81 12.54 -4.31
CA LEU A 391 -3.40 12.57 -2.98
C LEU A 391 -2.79 11.52 -2.05
N GLY A 392 -2.71 10.27 -2.49
CA GLY A 392 -2.05 9.20 -1.74
C GLY A 392 -0.59 9.56 -1.38
N ARG A 393 0.18 10.12 -2.32
CA ARG A 393 1.55 10.60 -2.02
C ARG A 393 1.58 11.74 -0.99
N LEU A 394 0.63 12.68 -1.05
CA LEU A 394 0.51 13.73 -0.03
C LEU A 394 0.18 13.14 1.34
N GLN A 395 -0.69 12.13 1.39
CA GLN A 395 -0.97 11.38 2.61
C GLN A 395 0.25 10.68 3.14
N ARG A 396 1.02 9.98 2.30
CA ARG A 396 2.24 9.30 2.73
C ARG A 396 3.25 10.26 3.35
N VAL A 397 3.45 11.43 2.71
CA VAL A 397 4.46 12.42 3.14
C VAL A 397 4.06 13.13 4.43
N HIS A 398 2.79 13.49 4.57
CA HIS A 398 2.30 14.34 5.65
C HIS A 398 1.42 13.59 6.66
N HIS A 399 1.47 12.25 6.68
CA HIS A 399 0.55 11.41 7.46
C HIS A 399 0.46 11.86 8.93
N THR A 400 1.61 12.00 9.57
CA THR A 400 1.74 12.35 11.00
C THR A 400 1.37 13.82 11.29
N GLU A 401 1.39 14.69 10.30
CA GLU A 401 1.06 16.12 10.47
C GLU A 401 -0.44 16.40 10.39
N PHE A 402 -1.21 15.49 9.78
CA PHE A 402 -2.64 15.64 9.59
C PHE A 402 -3.47 15.49 10.86
N ASN A 403 -2.92 14.85 11.90
CA ASN A 403 -3.56 14.64 13.19
C ASN A 403 -4.89 13.91 13.05
N TRP A 404 -4.82 12.67 12.56
CA TRP A 404 -6.00 11.86 12.33
C TRP A 404 -6.74 11.55 13.64
N ALA A 405 -8.03 11.24 13.54
CA ALA A 405 -8.82 10.78 14.65
C ALA A 405 -8.16 9.53 15.23
N TRP A 406 -8.04 9.50 16.56
CA TRP A 406 -7.53 8.38 17.33
C TRP A 406 -6.02 8.12 17.23
N GLU A 407 -5.30 8.76 16.31
CA GLU A 407 -3.84 8.66 16.19
C GLU A 407 -3.12 9.24 17.42
N LEU A 408 -3.54 10.41 17.91
CA LEU A 408 -3.03 11.01 19.15
C LEU A 408 -3.13 10.05 20.35
N HIS A 409 -4.22 9.28 20.45
CA HIS A 409 -4.38 8.33 21.54
C HIS A 409 -3.41 7.15 21.43
N GLU A 410 -3.04 6.73 20.21
CA GLU A 410 -2.03 5.70 20.04
C GLU A 410 -0.64 6.22 20.36
N GLU A 411 -0.28 7.43 19.92
CA GLU A 411 1.00 8.05 20.27
C GLU A 411 1.14 8.25 21.78
N GLU A 412 0.11 8.78 22.44
CA GLU A 412 0.08 8.95 23.90
C GLU A 412 0.17 7.60 24.61
N ARG A 413 -0.60 6.58 24.19
CA ARG A 413 -0.52 5.23 24.75
C ARG A 413 0.85 4.59 24.53
N GLN A 414 1.48 4.79 23.37
CA GLN A 414 2.81 4.29 23.09
C GLN A 414 3.87 5.00 23.94
N ALA A 415 3.77 6.33 24.08
CA ALA A 415 4.62 7.12 24.96
C ALA A 415 4.47 6.68 26.42
N GLU A 416 3.24 6.44 26.88
CA GLU A 416 2.97 5.93 28.22
C GLU A 416 3.53 4.52 28.41
N ARG A 417 3.37 3.61 27.43
CA ARG A 417 3.98 2.26 27.47
C ARG A 417 5.50 2.33 27.57
N ARG A 418 6.16 3.18 26.77
CA ARG A 418 7.61 3.41 26.82
C ARG A 418 8.05 3.95 28.17
N ARG A 419 7.27 4.87 28.76
CA ARG A 419 7.53 5.40 30.10
C ARG A 419 7.43 4.31 31.16
N ARG A 420 6.34 3.53 31.18
CA ARG A 420 6.16 2.42 32.12
C ARG A 420 7.23 1.34 31.98
N GLN A 421 7.72 1.09 30.76
CA GLN A 421 8.81 0.15 30.54
C GLN A 421 10.12 0.67 31.17
N ARG A 422 10.45 1.95 30.97
CA ARG A 422 11.63 2.58 31.60
C ARG A 422 11.55 2.53 33.12
N GLU A 423 10.39 2.83 33.70
CA GLU A 423 10.16 2.76 35.15
C GLU A 423 10.35 1.33 35.69
N ARG A 424 9.93 0.30 34.94
CA ARG A 424 10.16 -1.11 35.29
C ARG A 424 11.62 -1.52 35.20
N GLU A 425 12.32 -1.08 34.14
CA GLU A 425 13.75 -1.33 33.97
C GLU A 425 14.57 -0.68 35.08
N GLU A 426 14.22 0.55 35.46
CA GLU A 426 14.84 1.27 36.57
C GLU A 426 14.58 0.57 37.91
N ALA A 427 13.33 0.20 38.20
CA ALA A 427 12.98 -0.55 39.41
C ALA A 427 13.72 -1.90 39.49
N ALA A 428 13.88 -2.60 38.36
CA ALA A 428 14.65 -3.85 38.31
C ALA A 428 16.15 -3.61 38.59
N ARG A 429 16.73 -2.53 38.06
CA ARG A 429 18.11 -2.13 38.35
C ARG A 429 18.31 -1.81 39.83
N THR A 430 17.41 -1.03 40.44
CA THR A 430 17.48 -0.71 41.87
C THR A 430 17.36 -1.96 42.73
N ARG A 431 16.47 -2.90 42.36
CA ARG A 431 16.33 -4.17 43.08
C ARG A 431 17.58 -5.03 43.02
N ASN A 432 18.23 -5.11 41.85
CA ASN A 432 19.48 -5.84 41.69
C ASN A 432 20.63 -5.18 42.44
N ALA A 433 20.70 -3.85 42.46
CA ALA A 433 21.71 -3.11 43.21
C ALA A 433 21.60 -3.33 44.73
N ASN A 434 20.38 -3.46 45.26
CA ASN A 434 20.15 -3.73 46.69
C ASN A 434 20.35 -5.21 47.08
N ALA A 435 20.50 -6.12 46.11
CA ALA A 435 20.68 -7.55 46.35
C ALA A 435 22.17 -7.96 46.44
N VAL A 436 23.06 -7.07 46.04
CA VAL A 436 24.54 -7.19 46.15
C VAL A 436 24.97 -6.49 47.43
#